data_AF-A0A7Y9KRM5-F1
#
_entry.id   AF-A0A7Y9KRM5-F1
#
_cell.length_a   1.000
_cell.length_b   1.000
_cell.length_c   1.000
_cell.angle_alpha   90.00
_cell.angle_beta   90.00
_cell.angle_gamma   90.00
#
_symmetry.space_group_name_H-M   'P 1'
#
loop_
_entity.id
_entity.type
_entity.pdbx_description
1 polymer ?
#
loop_
_entity_poly.entity_id
_entity_poly.type
_entity_poly.pdbx_seq_one_letter_code
_entity_poly.pdbx_strand_id
1 'polypeptide(L)'
;MNRLGKRLASGLAGLVCLGALAACGGGDDVTTSTEPVEVEVGKAFSWNGFTVEDGWELNGVERSAGVDEVTTPEVKGTITNTIDDERAAIFEMVFSADGEPVARLNCSAATMVQDQSQSLICPGLSATMPEDYDAVVVQEFTRDTTSG
;
A
#
# COMPACT_ATOMS: atom_id res chain seq x y z
N MET A 1 -47.00 16.83 48.86
CA MET A 1 -48.15 17.68 48.47
C MET A 1 -47.73 18.53 47.27
N ASN A 2 -48.35 18.28 46.11
CA ASN A 2 -48.67 19.12 44.93
C ASN A 2 -47.80 20.39 44.70
N ARG A 3 -47.32 20.70 43.48
CA ARG A 3 -48.14 20.92 42.27
C ARG A 3 -47.36 20.74 40.95
N LEU A 4 -48.09 20.17 39.99
CA LEU A 4 -47.91 20.24 38.54
C LEU A 4 -47.69 21.67 38.01
N GLY A 5 -46.81 21.81 37.01
CA GLY A 5 -46.81 22.87 36.01
C GLY A 5 -46.62 22.26 34.61
N LYS A 6 -47.56 22.49 33.71
CA LYS A 6 -47.79 21.79 32.42
C LYS A 6 -47.36 22.66 31.23
N ARG A 7 -46.81 22.02 30.18
CA ARG A 7 -46.84 22.34 28.72
C ARG A 7 -45.95 23.52 28.25
N LEU A 8 -45.24 23.49 27.12
CA LEU A 8 -45.52 23.04 25.73
C LEU A 8 -44.25 22.38 25.13
N ALA A 9 -44.27 21.23 24.45
CA ALA A 9 -44.75 20.94 23.08
C ALA A 9 -44.05 21.77 21.98
N SER A 10 -43.03 21.16 21.35
CA SER A 10 -42.72 21.33 19.91
C SER A 10 -42.04 20.05 19.44
N GLY A 11 -42.68 19.35 18.50
CA GLY A 11 -42.16 18.16 17.85
C GLY A 11 -41.60 18.48 16.47
N LEU A 12 -40.62 17.68 16.06
CA LEU A 12 -40.29 17.30 14.68
C LEU A 12 -39.71 15.88 14.80
N ALA A 13 -40.45 14.83 14.46
CA ALA A 13 -40.62 14.30 13.11
C ALA A 13 -39.32 13.71 12.53
N GLY A 14 -39.15 12.40 12.74
CA GLY A 14 -38.71 11.41 11.75
C GLY A 14 -37.28 11.48 11.21
N LEU A 15 -36.49 10.44 11.51
CA LEU A 15 -35.88 9.63 10.46
C LEU A 15 -35.60 8.21 10.97
N VAL A 16 -36.38 7.27 10.45
CA VAL A 16 -36.07 5.84 10.49
C VAL A 16 -35.03 5.61 9.40
N CYS A 17 -33.83 5.15 9.77
CA CYS A 17 -32.98 4.43 8.83
C CYS A 17 -32.79 3.01 9.38
N LEU A 18 -33.54 2.09 8.77
CA LEU A 18 -33.17 0.68 8.70
C LEU A 18 -31.79 0.59 8.08
N GLY A 19 -30.77 0.27 8.88
CA GLY A 19 -29.44 -0.12 8.41
C GLY A 19 -29.26 -1.62 8.52
N ALA A 20 -30.14 -2.40 7.90
CA ALA A 20 -29.90 -3.80 7.63
C ALA A 20 -29.13 -3.91 6.30
N LEU A 21 -27.81 -3.96 6.39
CA LEU A 21 -26.91 -4.57 5.41
C LEU A 21 -26.23 -5.70 6.21
N ALA A 22 -26.63 -6.96 6.18
CA ALA A 22 -26.72 -7.84 5.02
C ALA A 22 -25.52 -7.68 4.07
N ALA A 23 -24.35 -8.11 4.55
CA ALA A 23 -23.32 -8.73 3.71
C ALA A 23 -22.50 -9.71 4.57
N CYS A 24 -23.11 -10.86 4.87
CA CYS A 24 -22.33 -12.09 4.85
C CYS A 24 -21.90 -12.30 3.40
N GLY A 25 -20.61 -12.19 3.14
CA GLY A 25 -19.97 -12.51 1.87
C GLY A 25 -18.53 -12.88 2.17
N GLY A 26 -18.33 -14.06 2.76
CA GLY A 26 -17.04 -14.71 2.72
C GLY A 26 -16.75 -15.06 1.26
N GLY A 27 -16.02 -14.19 0.60
CA GLY A 27 -15.21 -14.52 -0.56
C GLY A 27 -13.80 -14.12 -0.17
N ASP A 28 -12.83 -15.00 -0.40
CA ASP A 28 -11.43 -14.62 -0.46
C ASP A 28 -11.33 -13.48 -1.49
N ASP A 29 -11.40 -12.23 -1.02
CA ASP A 29 -11.38 -11.03 -1.86
C ASP A 29 -9.95 -10.89 -2.39
N VAL A 30 -9.64 -11.67 -3.43
CA VAL A 30 -8.42 -11.49 -4.20
C VAL A 30 -8.60 -10.22 -5.02
N THR A 31 -8.26 -9.09 -4.40
CA THR A 31 -8.35 -7.77 -5.03
C THR A 31 -7.32 -7.64 -6.15
N THR A 32 -7.76 -7.64 -7.39
CA THR A 32 -6.94 -7.33 -8.58
C THR A 32 -6.89 -5.84 -8.89
N SER A 33 -7.31 -4.99 -7.95
CA SER A 33 -7.24 -3.54 -8.12
C SER A 33 -5.80 -3.07 -8.26
N THR A 34 -5.58 -2.13 -9.18
CA THR A 34 -4.30 -1.43 -9.38
C THR A 34 -4.28 -0.05 -8.74
N GLU A 35 -5.34 0.32 -8.03
CA GLU A 35 -5.40 1.60 -7.31
C GLU A 35 -4.24 1.72 -6.31
N PRO A 36 -3.70 2.95 -6.11
CA PRO A 36 -2.66 3.16 -5.11
C PRO A 36 -3.12 2.80 -3.70
N VAL A 37 -2.27 2.13 -2.94
CA VAL A 37 -2.53 1.77 -1.54
C VAL A 37 -1.41 2.27 -0.64
N GLU A 38 -1.77 2.88 0.49
CA GLU A 38 -0.80 3.23 1.53
C GLU A 38 -0.47 1.99 2.36
N VAL A 39 0.82 1.80 2.67
CA VAL A 39 1.34 0.63 3.39
C VAL A 39 2.30 1.06 4.50
N GLU A 40 2.43 0.20 5.51
CA GLU A 40 3.38 0.40 6.61
C GLU A 40 4.61 -0.50 6.43
N VAL A 41 5.80 0.03 6.72
CA VAL A 41 7.05 -0.72 6.62
C VAL A 41 7.02 -1.96 7.52
N GLY A 42 7.33 -3.12 6.93
CA GLY A 42 7.35 -4.42 7.60
C GLY A 42 5.97 -5.03 7.86
N LYS A 43 4.87 -4.40 7.44
CA LYS A 43 3.53 -4.97 7.51
C LYS A 43 3.11 -5.62 6.20
N ALA A 44 2.42 -6.75 6.29
CA ALA A 44 1.84 -7.39 5.12
C ALA A 44 0.84 -6.45 4.42
N PHE A 45 0.77 -6.54 3.10
CA PHE A 45 -0.22 -5.84 2.30
C PHE A 45 -0.53 -6.65 1.04
N SER A 46 -1.67 -6.35 0.42
CA SER A 46 -2.08 -6.94 -0.86
C SER A 46 -2.28 -5.85 -1.89
N TRP A 47 -1.82 -6.11 -3.12
CA TRP A 47 -2.00 -5.20 -4.23
C TRP A 47 -2.07 -5.99 -5.54
N ASN A 48 -3.08 -5.70 -6.36
CA ASN A 48 -3.29 -6.32 -7.68
C ASN A 48 -3.32 -7.86 -7.64
N GLY A 49 -3.72 -8.53 -6.57
CA GLY A 49 -3.73 -10.00 -6.50
C GLY A 49 -2.36 -10.61 -6.21
N PHE A 50 -1.43 -9.80 -5.72
CA PHE A 50 -0.26 -10.26 -4.98
C PHE A 50 -0.41 -9.93 -3.50
N THR A 51 0.20 -10.75 -2.64
CA THR A 51 0.36 -10.47 -1.22
C THR A 51 1.84 -10.42 -0.87
N VAL A 52 2.29 -9.33 -0.26
CA VAL A 52 3.61 -9.20 0.33
C VAL A 52 3.50 -9.56 1.81
N GLU A 53 4.38 -10.45 2.27
CA GLU A 53 4.35 -10.96 3.63
C GLU A 53 4.87 -9.94 4.66
N ASP A 54 4.48 -10.10 5.92
CA ASP A 54 5.04 -9.34 7.03
C ASP A 54 6.57 -9.54 7.13
N GLY A 55 7.26 -8.51 7.63
CA GLY A 55 8.71 -8.57 7.85
C GLY A 55 9.56 -8.20 6.64
N TRP A 56 8.98 -7.61 5.59
CA TRP A 56 9.78 -6.96 4.55
C TRP A 56 10.54 -5.75 5.11
N GLU A 57 11.71 -5.47 4.55
CA GLU A 57 12.67 -4.52 5.12
C GLU A 57 13.04 -3.44 4.11
N LEU A 58 13.10 -2.19 4.57
CA LEU A 58 13.77 -1.09 3.87
C LEU A 58 15.23 -1.01 4.34
N ASN A 59 16.16 -1.29 3.43
CA ASN A 59 17.59 -1.34 3.71
C ASN A 59 18.33 -0.19 3.01
N GLY A 60 19.39 0.30 3.64
CA GLY A 60 20.38 1.15 2.99
C GLY A 60 21.46 0.30 2.32
N VAL A 61 21.74 0.58 1.04
CA VAL A 61 22.84 -0.03 0.30
C VAL A 61 23.82 1.05 -0.11
N GLU A 62 25.05 0.95 0.40
CA GLU A 62 26.16 1.80 0.01
C GLU A 62 26.57 1.48 -1.44
N ARG A 63 26.58 2.51 -2.27
CA ARG A 63 26.93 2.41 -3.70
C ARG A 63 27.89 3.54 -4.06
N SER A 64 28.90 3.23 -4.87
CA SER A 64 29.83 4.25 -5.35
C SER A 64 29.18 5.11 -6.44
N ALA A 65 29.29 6.43 -6.29
CA ALA A 65 28.82 7.44 -7.23
C ALA A 65 30.01 8.31 -7.66
N GLY A 66 30.82 7.80 -8.58
CA GLY A 66 32.06 8.47 -8.99
C GLY A 66 33.14 8.38 -7.91
N VAL A 67 33.48 9.51 -7.28
CA VAL A 67 34.45 9.58 -6.16
C VAL A 67 33.78 9.55 -4.79
N ASP A 68 32.46 9.64 -4.75
CA ASP A 68 31.66 9.69 -3.52
C ASP A 68 30.96 8.34 -3.26
N GLU A 69 30.57 8.11 -2.01
CA GLU A 69 29.69 7.00 -1.62
C GLU A 69 28.30 7.53 -1.28
N VAL A 70 27.27 6.86 -1.81
CA VAL A 70 25.88 7.23 -1.60
C VAL A 70 25.13 6.01 -1.07
N THR A 71 24.34 6.21 -0.02
CA THR A 71 23.41 5.18 0.45
C THR A 71 22.09 5.32 -0.30
N THR A 72 21.69 4.23 -0.92
CA THR A 72 20.47 4.14 -1.75
C THR A 72 19.52 3.12 -1.12
N PRO A 73 18.20 3.33 -1.17
CA PRO A 73 17.26 2.44 -0.52
C PRO A 73 17.07 1.15 -1.31
N GLU A 74 16.77 0.06 -0.62
CA GLU A 74 16.42 -1.23 -1.20
C GLU A 74 15.39 -1.95 -0.32
N VAL A 75 14.21 -2.23 -0.88
CA VAL A 75 13.22 -3.07 -0.21
C VAL A 75 13.44 -4.53 -0.57
N LYS A 76 13.38 -5.40 0.43
CA LYS A 76 13.43 -6.86 0.29
C LYS A 76 12.31 -7.51 1.07
N GLY A 77 11.71 -8.55 0.50
CA GLY A 77 10.67 -9.33 1.17
C GLY A 77 10.29 -10.58 0.39
N THR A 78 9.15 -11.14 0.78
CA THR A 78 8.51 -12.27 0.09
C THR A 78 7.17 -11.81 -0.46
N ILE A 79 6.89 -12.18 -1.71
CA ILE A 79 5.63 -11.89 -2.39
C ILE A 79 5.04 -13.18 -2.93
N THR A 80 3.72 -13.32 -2.83
CA THR A 80 2.95 -14.49 -3.26
C THR A 80 1.91 -14.07 -4.28
N ASN A 81 1.77 -14.82 -5.37
CA ASN A 81 0.67 -14.67 -6.31
C ASN A 81 -0.58 -15.37 -5.79
N THR A 82 -1.66 -14.64 -5.53
CA THR A 82 -2.89 -15.21 -4.97
C THR A 82 -3.96 -15.47 -6.02
N ILE A 83 -3.71 -15.14 -7.29
CA ILE A 83 -4.61 -15.43 -8.41
C ILE A 83 -4.13 -16.65 -9.22
N ASP A 84 -5.06 -17.23 -9.98
CA ASP A 84 -4.85 -18.41 -10.83
C ASP A 84 -4.05 -18.12 -12.12
N ASP A 85 -3.84 -16.85 -12.46
CA ASP A 85 -3.02 -16.44 -13.59
C ASP A 85 -1.52 -16.49 -13.27
N GLU A 86 -0.74 -17.20 -14.08
CA GLU A 86 0.73 -17.18 -14.00
C GLU A 86 1.28 -15.82 -14.46
N ARG A 87 1.97 -15.10 -13.58
CA ARG A 87 2.51 -13.76 -13.90
C ARG A 87 3.64 -13.32 -12.98
N ALA A 88 4.41 -12.34 -13.43
CA ALA A 88 5.42 -11.64 -12.63
C ALA A 88 4.82 -10.43 -11.91
N ALA A 89 5.38 -10.06 -10.76
CA ALA A 89 4.99 -8.84 -10.05
C ALA A 89 5.89 -7.68 -10.50
N ILE A 90 5.28 -6.56 -10.90
CA ILE A 90 5.97 -5.30 -11.23
C ILE A 90 5.11 -4.15 -10.71
N PHE A 91 5.66 -3.32 -9.84
CA PHE A 91 4.98 -2.17 -9.26
C PHE A 91 5.99 -1.16 -8.71
N GLU A 92 5.52 -0.02 -8.23
CA GLU A 92 6.35 1.01 -7.62
C GLU A 92 5.97 1.18 -6.14
N MET A 93 6.99 1.36 -5.29
CA MET A 93 6.83 1.88 -3.93
C MET A 93 7.33 3.33 -3.90
N VAL A 94 6.46 4.25 -3.50
CA VAL A 94 6.74 5.67 -3.40
C VAL A 94 6.77 6.06 -1.93
N PHE A 95 7.93 6.51 -1.48
CA PHE A 95 8.10 7.12 -0.15
C PHE A 95 7.83 8.61 -0.30
N SER A 96 6.97 9.15 0.55
CA SER A 96 6.59 10.56 0.54
C SER A 96 6.87 11.21 1.89
N ALA A 97 7.18 12.50 1.87
CA ALA A 97 7.26 13.36 3.03
C ALA A 97 6.37 14.57 2.78
N ASP A 98 5.47 14.89 3.72
CA ASP A 98 4.53 16.03 3.59
C ASP A 98 3.69 15.98 2.30
N GLY A 99 3.41 14.77 1.79
CA GLY A 99 2.66 14.53 0.56
C GLY A 99 3.46 14.67 -0.74
N GLU A 100 4.77 14.92 -0.69
CA GLU A 100 5.65 14.97 -1.85
C GLU A 100 6.53 13.72 -1.94
N PRO A 101 6.73 13.12 -3.13
CA PRO A 101 7.55 11.92 -3.28
C PRO A 101 9.03 12.23 -3.07
N VAL A 102 9.66 11.57 -2.10
CA VAL A 102 11.08 11.71 -1.75
C VAL A 102 11.95 10.54 -2.24
N ALA A 103 11.36 9.36 -2.44
CA ALA A 103 12.03 8.23 -3.07
C ALA A 103 11.04 7.34 -3.83
N ARG A 104 11.51 6.76 -4.94
CA ARG A 104 10.75 5.81 -5.77
C ARG A 104 11.56 4.54 -5.95
N LEU A 105 10.96 3.41 -5.62
CA LEU A 105 11.59 2.10 -5.69
C LEU A 105 10.80 1.22 -6.66
N ASN A 106 11.50 0.64 -7.62
CA ASN A 106 10.90 -0.20 -8.65
C ASN A 106 10.87 -1.64 -8.18
N CYS A 107 9.72 -2.11 -7.72
CA CYS A 107 9.56 -3.45 -7.19
C CYS A 107 9.38 -4.50 -8.29
N SER A 108 10.06 -5.62 -8.15
CA SER A 108 9.87 -6.76 -9.04
C SER A 108 10.04 -8.11 -8.33
N ALA A 109 9.35 -9.12 -8.84
CA ALA A 109 9.57 -10.52 -8.51
C ALA A 109 9.38 -11.40 -9.76
N ALA A 110 10.01 -12.57 -9.76
CA ALA A 110 9.93 -13.52 -10.87
C ALA A 110 8.48 -14.00 -11.11
N THR A 111 8.25 -14.62 -12.27
CA THR A 111 6.96 -15.24 -12.59
C THR A 111 6.55 -16.26 -11.53
N MET A 112 5.28 -16.20 -11.13
CA MET A 112 4.67 -17.04 -10.10
C MET A 112 3.38 -17.66 -10.62
N VAL A 113 3.20 -18.95 -10.41
CA VAL A 113 1.86 -19.58 -10.45
C VAL A 113 1.08 -19.25 -9.17
N GLN A 114 -0.20 -19.61 -9.09
CA GLN A 114 -1.01 -19.43 -7.88
C GLN A 114 -0.34 -20.05 -6.64
N ASP A 115 -0.40 -19.33 -5.54
CA ASP A 115 0.16 -19.66 -4.22
C ASP A 115 1.68 -19.87 -4.22
N GLN A 116 2.37 -19.54 -5.31
CA GLN A 116 3.82 -19.54 -5.35
C GLN A 116 4.36 -18.22 -4.82
N SER A 117 5.33 -18.33 -3.91
CA SER A 117 6.08 -17.20 -3.39
C SER A 117 7.43 -17.03 -4.09
N GLN A 118 7.88 -15.79 -4.21
CA GLN A 118 9.20 -15.42 -4.71
C GLN A 118 9.80 -14.29 -3.87
N SER A 119 11.09 -14.08 -4.03
CA SER A 119 11.77 -12.90 -3.47
C SER A 119 11.28 -11.63 -4.16
N LEU A 120 10.78 -10.69 -3.38
CA LEU A 120 10.50 -9.32 -3.78
C LEU A 120 11.76 -8.48 -3.60
N ILE A 121 12.13 -7.73 -4.63
CA ILE A 121 13.26 -6.80 -4.58
C ILE A 121 12.82 -5.47 -5.22
N CYS A 122 13.00 -4.38 -4.49
CA CYS A 122 12.75 -3.03 -4.99
C CYS A 122 14.00 -2.15 -4.81
N PRO A 123 14.88 -2.07 -5.81
CA PRO A 123 16.04 -1.19 -5.72
C PRO A 123 15.64 0.26 -6.03
N GLY A 124 16.10 1.20 -5.19
CA GLY A 124 15.94 2.64 -5.38
C GLY A 124 17.18 3.28 -6.00
N LEU A 125 17.62 2.78 -7.17
CA LEU A 125 18.89 3.20 -7.78
C LEU A 125 18.93 4.69 -8.19
N SER A 126 17.77 5.32 -8.32
CA SER A 126 17.61 6.74 -8.67
C SER A 126 17.33 7.63 -7.45
N ALA A 127 17.39 7.09 -6.24
CA ALA A 127 17.05 7.80 -5.00
C ALA A 127 18.13 7.62 -3.93
N THR A 128 18.28 8.61 -3.07
CA THR A 128 19.02 8.50 -1.81
C THR A 128 18.12 7.88 -0.74
N MET A 129 18.71 7.26 0.28
CA MET A 129 17.97 6.69 1.41
C MET A 129 17.05 7.77 2.02
N PRO A 130 15.72 7.56 2.09
CA PRO A 130 14.82 8.53 2.70
C PRO A 130 14.90 8.43 4.23
N GLU A 131 15.13 9.55 4.92
CA GLU A 131 15.25 9.59 6.38
C GLU A 131 13.94 10.05 7.08
N ASP A 132 13.19 10.96 6.45
CA ASP A 132 12.04 11.65 7.08
C ASP A 132 10.73 11.48 6.27
N TYR A 133 10.44 10.28 5.77
CA TYR A 133 9.18 10.00 5.08
C TYR A 133 8.04 9.71 6.09
N ASP A 134 6.81 10.09 5.75
CA ASP A 134 5.61 9.88 6.57
C ASP A 134 4.60 8.92 5.93
N ALA A 135 4.73 8.63 4.63
CA ALA A 135 3.88 7.68 3.92
C ALA A 135 4.67 6.81 2.93
N VAL A 136 4.21 5.56 2.75
CA VAL A 136 4.68 4.66 1.69
C VAL A 136 3.47 4.23 0.87
N VAL A 137 3.49 4.47 -0.43
CA VAL A 137 2.40 4.15 -1.35
C VAL A 137 2.85 3.12 -2.36
N VAL A 138 2.08 2.05 -2.50
CA VAL A 138 2.25 1.03 -3.55
C VAL A 138 1.32 1.38 -4.70
N GLN A 139 1.85 1.41 -5.91
CA GLN A 139 1.10 1.80 -7.11
C GLN A 139 1.65 1.14 -8.38
N GLU A 140 0.95 1.32 -9.50
CA GLU A 140 1.43 0.85 -10.80
C GLU A 140 2.80 1.44 -11.14
N PHE A 141 3.69 0.59 -11.67
CA PHE A 141 4.96 1.06 -12.19
C PHE A 141 4.73 1.95 -13.41
N THR A 142 5.15 3.20 -13.30
CA THR A 142 5.07 4.17 -14.40
C THR A 142 6.46 4.40 -14.95
N ARG A 143 6.71 4.09 -16.23
CA ARG A 143 7.96 4.48 -16.88
C ARG A 143 7.86 5.96 -17.21
N ASP A 144 8.64 6.80 -16.54
CA ASP A 144 8.83 8.19 -16.96
C ASP A 144 9.40 8.22 -18.38
N THR A 145 8.58 8.58 -19.37
CA THR A 145 9.00 8.77 -20.76
C THR A 145 9.59 10.15 -21.01
N THR A 146 10.05 10.85 -19.98
CA THR A 146 10.69 12.17 -20.12
C THR A 146 12.02 11.99 -20.85
N SER A 147 11.95 12.07 -22.17
CA SER A 147 13.11 12.20 -23.05
C SER A 147 13.73 13.56 -22.77
N GLY A 148 14.88 13.57 -22.11
CA GLY A 148 15.76 14.74 -22.02
C GLY A 148 16.65 14.84 -23.27
#